data_AF-A0A935AQC0-F1
#
_entry.id   AF-A0A935AQC0-F1
#
_cell.length_a   1.000
_cell.length_b   1.000
_cell.length_c   1.000
_cell.angle_alpha   90.00
_cell.angle_beta   90.00
_cell.angle_gamma   90.00
#
_symmetry.space_group_name_H-M   'P 1'
#
loop_
_entity.id
_entity.type
_entity.pdbx_description
1 polymer ?
#
loop_
_entity_poly.entity_id
_entity_poly.type
_entity_poly.pdbx_seq_one_letter_code
_entity_poly.pdbx_strand_id
1 'polypeptide(L)'
;MSLGSGTEHLAALRDALEPRRLVEIDYYSHGRDEQRRRVIEPLRLWAAQGQWYVDAWCRAAEARRRFRVDRIVSATVLDELAPTRTLDPPASGAVFNAAGAESSIVFELADDDRWLLDSTPLESIDPLDHGRVRVKVAIGGRAFLERLLLRLGDRATILTFDSPEGTGANAAAAVRSAAARRVLQCYATPKR
;
A
#
# COMPACT_ATOMS: atom_id res chain seq x y z
N MET A 1 -14.52 -3.29 7.71
CA MET A 1 -13.43 -2.30 7.86
C MET A 1 -13.49 -1.39 6.65
N SER A 2 -13.67 -0.08 6.84
CA SER A 2 -13.73 0.84 5.69
C SER A 2 -12.35 0.93 5.06
N LEU A 3 -12.23 0.55 3.79
CA LEU A 3 -10.99 0.71 3.00
C LEU A 3 -10.48 2.17 2.98
N GLY A 4 -11.32 3.15 3.31
CA GLY A 4 -10.97 4.58 3.32
C GLY A 4 -10.10 5.03 4.50
N SER A 5 -10.25 4.43 5.68
CA SER A 5 -9.47 4.87 6.86
C SER A 5 -7.98 4.53 6.71
N GLY A 6 -7.65 3.42 6.05
CA GLY A 6 -6.25 3.04 5.78
C GLY A 6 -5.53 4.03 4.87
N THR A 7 -6.22 4.58 3.86
CA THR A 7 -5.64 5.57 2.94
C THR A 7 -5.44 6.93 3.61
N GLU A 8 -6.33 7.33 4.52
CA GLU A 8 -6.19 8.56 5.31
C GLU A 8 -4.97 8.49 6.24
N HIS A 9 -4.80 7.39 6.97
CA HIS A 9 -3.63 7.20 7.83
C HIS A 9 -2.32 7.14 7.03
N LEU A 10 -2.33 6.52 5.85
CA LEU A 10 -1.18 6.52 4.95
C LEU A 10 -0.81 7.95 4.52
N ALA A 11 -1.81 8.76 4.15
CA ALA A 11 -1.60 10.16 3.78
C ALA A 11 -0.99 10.96 4.93
N ALA A 12 -1.54 10.86 6.14
CA ALA A 12 -1.00 11.54 7.32
C ALA A 12 0.45 11.14 7.62
N LEU A 13 0.78 9.85 7.53
CA LEU A 13 2.15 9.37 7.72
C LEU A 13 3.10 9.88 6.63
N ARG A 14 2.65 9.93 5.37
CA ARG A 14 3.42 10.47 4.25
C ARG A 14 3.73 11.95 4.47
N ASP A 15 2.73 12.73 4.84
CA ASP A 15 2.87 14.17 5.04
C ASP A 15 3.82 14.50 6.20
N ALA A 16 3.98 13.58 7.16
CA ALA A 16 4.92 13.70 8.26
C ALA A 16 6.37 13.30 7.92
N LEU A 17 6.60 12.47 6.88
CA LEU A 17 7.94 11.95 6.55
C LEU A 17 8.92 13.05 6.14
N GLU A 18 8.55 13.89 5.17
CA GLU A 18 9.44 14.92 4.60
C GLU A 18 9.81 16.01 5.62
N PRO A 19 8.86 16.66 6.32
CA PRO A 19 9.20 17.62 7.36
C PRO A 19 9.77 16.94 8.61
N ARG A 20 9.74 15.60 8.69
CA ARG A 20 10.12 14.80 9.86
C ARG A 20 9.29 15.16 11.09
N ARG A 21 7.99 15.34 10.92
CA ARG A 21 7.05 15.59 12.02
C ARG A 21 6.77 14.31 12.79
N LEU A 22 6.57 14.45 14.10
CA LEU A 22 6.07 13.36 14.92
C LEU A 22 4.63 13.02 14.54
N VAL A 23 4.25 11.77 14.76
CA VAL A 23 2.87 11.31 14.59
C VAL A 23 2.42 10.60 15.86
N GLU A 24 1.33 11.08 16.45
CA GLU A 24 0.61 10.33 17.46
C GLU A 24 -0.30 9.31 16.76
N ILE A 25 -0.18 8.04 17.13
CA ILE A 25 -1.03 6.96 16.64
C ILE A 25 -1.73 6.25 17.79
N ASP A 26 -3.00 5.92 17.61
CA ASP A 26 -3.63 4.87 18.38
C ASP A 26 -3.52 3.55 17.61
N TYR A 27 -2.79 2.59 18.16
CA TYR A 27 -2.44 1.36 17.44
C TYR A 27 -3.00 0.11 18.12
N TYR A 28 -3.69 -0.73 17.35
CA TYR A 28 -4.21 -2.01 17.84
C TYR A 28 -3.20 -3.16 17.65
N SER A 29 -2.77 -3.75 18.77
CA SER A 29 -1.82 -4.86 18.80
C SER A 29 -2.51 -6.20 19.04
N HIS A 30 -2.67 -7.01 18.00
CA HIS A 30 -3.31 -8.33 18.10
C HIS A 30 -2.63 -9.26 19.13
N GLY A 31 -1.30 -9.23 19.24
CA GLY A 31 -0.57 -10.10 20.17
C GLY A 31 -0.71 -9.73 21.64
N ARG A 32 -1.34 -8.60 21.96
CA ARG A 32 -1.60 -8.15 23.34
C ARG A 32 -3.07 -7.78 23.58
N ASP A 33 -3.90 -7.89 22.54
CA ASP A 33 -5.30 -7.45 22.55
C ASP A 33 -5.51 -6.06 23.18
N GLU A 34 -4.63 -5.12 22.85
CA GLU A 34 -4.60 -3.79 23.44
C GLU A 34 -4.46 -2.71 22.36
N GLN A 35 -5.25 -1.65 22.49
CA GLN A 35 -5.05 -0.39 21.82
C GLN A 35 -4.16 0.49 22.69
N ARG A 36 -3.03 0.95 22.15
CA ARG A 36 -2.14 1.89 22.85
C ARG A 36 -1.84 3.09 22.00
N ARG A 37 -1.95 4.26 22.61
CA ARG A 37 -1.46 5.52 22.08
C ARG A 37 0.07 5.53 22.08
N ARG A 38 0.68 5.96 20.99
CA ARG A 38 2.13 6.02 20.79
C ARG A 38 2.49 7.28 20.02
N VAL A 39 3.53 7.96 20.46
CA VAL A 39 4.21 8.95 19.62
C VAL A 39 5.33 8.24 18.86
N ILE A 40 5.27 8.34 17.54
CA ILE A 40 6.25 7.75 16.63
C ILE A 40 6.92 8.84 15.80
N GLU A 41 8.16 8.58 15.42
CA GLU A 41 8.91 9.38 14.46
C GLU A 41 8.97 8.55 13.17
N PRO A 42 8.13 8.85 12.15
CA PRO A 42 8.10 8.09 10.91
C PRO A 42 9.45 8.18 10.20
N LEU A 43 9.95 7.04 9.73
CA LEU A 43 11.26 6.97 9.07
C LEU A 43 11.12 6.54 7.61
N ARG A 44 10.22 5.59 7.31
CA ARG A 44 9.99 5.09 5.95
C ARG A 44 8.61 4.44 5.83
N LEU A 45 7.91 4.71 4.74
CA LEU A 45 6.74 3.96 4.30
C LEU A 45 7.12 2.95 3.22
N TRP A 46 6.54 1.76 3.25
CA TRP A 46 6.80 0.73 2.24
C TRP A 46 5.65 -0.27 2.16
N ALA A 47 5.47 -0.85 0.98
CA ALA A 47 4.44 -1.85 0.72
C ALA A 47 5.04 -3.24 0.66
N ALA A 48 4.44 -4.18 1.39
CA ALA A 48 4.79 -5.60 1.31
C ALA A 48 3.61 -6.49 1.65
N GLN A 49 3.59 -7.71 1.09
CA GLN A 49 2.55 -8.71 1.41
C GLN A 49 1.11 -8.16 1.29
N GLY A 50 0.87 -7.22 0.38
CA GLY A 50 -0.44 -6.61 0.17
C GLY A 50 -0.83 -5.52 1.18
N GLN A 51 0.11 -5.05 2.01
CA GLN A 51 -0.17 -4.12 3.11
C GLN A 51 0.87 -2.98 3.17
N TRP A 52 0.44 -1.86 3.75
CA TRP A 52 1.32 -0.73 4.06
C TRP A 52 1.95 -0.88 5.44
N TYR A 53 3.22 -0.52 5.52
CA TYR A 53 3.99 -0.49 6.75
C TYR A 53 4.70 0.84 6.89
N VAL A 54 4.79 1.31 8.14
CA VAL A 54 5.70 2.38 8.53
C VAL A 54 6.77 1.82 9.45
N ASP A 55 8.03 1.99 9.06
CA ASP A 55 9.15 1.87 9.97
C ASP A 55 9.32 3.21 10.69
N ALA A 56 9.35 3.18 12.01
CA ALA A 56 9.38 4.37 12.84
C ALA A 56 10.19 4.14 14.12
N TRP A 57 10.71 5.21 14.71
CA TRP A 57 11.15 5.14 16.10
C TRP A 57 9.96 5.36 17.03
N CYS A 58 9.74 4.46 17.97
CA CYS A 58 8.68 4.58 18.94
C CYS A 58 9.25 5.18 20.23
N ARG A 59 8.84 6.40 20.60
CA ARG A 59 9.37 7.08 21.79
C ARG A 59 9.11 6.30 23.07
N ALA A 60 7.91 5.75 23.23
CA ALA A 60 7.55 4.95 24.40
C ALA A 60 8.36 3.63 24.53
N ALA A 61 8.95 3.14 23.44
CA ALA A 61 9.76 1.93 23.47
C ALA A 61 11.26 2.21 23.34
N GLU A 62 11.64 3.48 23.14
CA GLU A 62 13.00 3.93 22.85
C GLU A 62 13.74 3.02 21.84
N ALA A 63 13.00 2.61 20.80
CA ALA A 63 13.48 1.65 19.82
C ALA A 63 12.75 1.78 18.49
N ARG A 64 13.41 1.32 17.43
CA ARG A 64 12.78 1.15 16.11
C ARG A 64 11.68 0.09 16.19
N ARG A 65 10.53 0.39 15.62
CA ARG A 65 9.39 -0.51 15.49
C ARG A 65 8.73 -0.33 14.13
N ARG A 66 8.06 -1.39 13.71
CA ARG A 66 7.28 -1.45 12.49
C ARG A 66 5.81 -1.51 12.84
N PHE A 67 5.01 -0.67 12.19
CA PHE A 67 3.57 -0.61 12.37
C PHE A 67 2.89 -0.88 11.04
N ARG A 68 1.83 -1.69 11.06
CA ARG A 68 0.96 -1.87 9.90
C ARG A 68 -0.04 -0.73 9.85
N VAL A 69 -0.16 -0.06 8.71
CA VAL A 69 -1.01 1.13 8.58
C VAL A 69 -2.49 0.78 8.73
N ASP A 70 -2.91 -0.40 8.27
CA ASP A 70 -4.30 -0.88 8.42
C ASP A 70 -4.72 -1.14 9.87
N ARG A 71 -3.76 -1.23 10.80
CA ARG A 71 -4.00 -1.42 12.24
C ARG A 71 -3.94 -0.12 13.06
N ILE A 72 -3.69 0.99 12.39
CA ILE A 72 -3.77 2.32 13.00
C ILE A 72 -5.24 2.71 13.07
N VAL A 73 -5.69 3.05 14.27
CA VAL A 73 -7.06 3.48 14.56
C VAL A 73 -7.20 4.99 14.34
N SER A 74 -6.16 5.75 14.68
CA SER A 74 -6.05 7.18 14.45
C SER A 74 -4.59 7.55 14.19
N ALA A 75 -4.35 8.55 13.34
CA ALA A 75 -3.03 9.14 13.11
C ALA A 75 -3.13 10.67 13.11
N THR A 76 -2.43 11.32 14.02
CA THR A 76 -2.40 12.78 14.14
C THR A 76 -0.97 13.27 14.00
N VAL A 77 -0.72 14.06 12.95
CA VAL A 77 0.57 14.72 12.75
C VAL A 77 0.73 15.83 13.78
N LEU A 78 1.84 15.83 14.49
CA LEU A 78 2.18 16.84 15.49
C LEU A 78 3.06 17.93 14.89
N ASP A 79 3.13 19.10 15.53
CA ASP A 79 4.03 20.18 15.10
C ASP A 79 5.49 19.95 15.53
N GLU A 80 5.73 19.02 16.46
CA GLU A 80 7.08 18.68 16.90
C GLU A 80 7.86 17.95 15.79
N LEU A 81 9.13 18.30 15.65
CA LEU A 81 10.05 17.68 14.70
C LEU A 81 10.89 16.58 15.34
N ALA A 82 11.13 15.51 14.60
CA ALA A 82 12.01 14.43 14.97
C ALA A 82 13.48 14.81 14.70
N PRO A 83 14.41 14.43 15.59
CA PRO A 83 15.83 14.53 15.29
C PRO A 83 16.19 13.65 14.07
N THR A 84 17.24 14.03 13.36
CA THR A 84 17.78 13.18 12.27
C THR A 84 18.20 11.83 12.83
N ARG A 85 17.67 10.75 12.27
CA ARG A 85 18.06 9.38 12.60
C ARG A 85 18.61 8.71 11.35
N THR A 86 19.80 8.13 11.46
CA THR A 86 20.35 7.30 10.36
C THR A 86 19.47 6.07 10.20
N LEU A 87 19.13 5.75 8.95
CA LEU A 87 18.38 4.55 8.59
C LEU A 87 19.31 3.54 7.94
N ASP A 88 19.17 2.28 8.33
CA ASP A 88 19.74 1.21 7.52
C ASP A 88 18.98 1.13 6.18
N PRO A 89 19.63 0.64 5.12
CA PRO A 89 18.96 0.34 3.87
C PRO A 89 17.75 -0.58 4.12
N PRO A 90 16.65 -0.43 3.36
CA PRO A 90 15.51 -1.32 3.50
C PRO A 90 15.95 -2.75 3.23
N ALA A 91 15.51 -3.70 4.06
CA ALA A 91 15.82 -5.11 3.85
C ALA A 91 15.19 -5.66 2.54
N SER A 92 14.00 -5.18 2.14
CA SER A 92 13.32 -5.45 0.85
C SER A 92 12.00 -4.66 0.74
N GLY A 93 11.49 -4.43 -0.48
CA GLY A 93 10.12 -3.92 -0.74
C GLY A 93 10.09 -2.62 -1.55
N ALA A 94 8.94 -2.28 -2.12
CA ALA A 94 8.75 -0.99 -2.78
C ALA A 94 8.72 0.12 -1.72
N VAL A 95 9.72 0.99 -1.77
CA VAL A 95 9.82 2.12 -0.86
C VAL A 95 8.90 3.22 -1.37
N PHE A 96 8.15 3.78 -0.44
CA PHE A 96 7.32 4.94 -0.70
C PHE A 96 8.12 6.18 -0.31
N ASN A 97 8.17 7.15 -1.22
CA ASN A 97 8.80 8.45 -0.98
C ASN A 97 7.74 9.54 -0.96
N ALA A 98 8.16 10.80 -0.76
CA ALA A 98 7.24 11.94 -0.71
C ALA A 98 6.39 12.09 -2.01
N ALA A 99 6.89 11.63 -3.16
CA ALA A 99 6.18 11.67 -4.44
C ALA A 99 5.21 10.49 -4.66
N GLY A 100 5.29 9.43 -3.84
CA GLY A 100 4.50 8.22 -4.03
C GLY A 100 5.30 6.93 -3.94
N ALA A 101 4.68 5.81 -4.31
CA ALA A 101 5.44 4.62 -4.64
C ALA A 101 6.16 4.82 -5.98
N GLU A 102 7.39 4.33 -6.09
CA GLU A 102 8.17 4.37 -7.34
C GLU A 102 7.53 3.56 -8.48
N SER A 103 6.68 2.59 -8.14
CA SER A 103 5.92 1.80 -9.11
C SER A 103 4.48 1.75 -8.66
N SER A 104 3.58 2.15 -9.55
CA SER A 104 2.15 2.24 -9.23
C SER A 104 1.27 1.93 -10.44
N ILE A 105 0.03 1.58 -10.15
CA ILE A 105 -1.02 1.42 -11.15
C ILE A 105 -2.24 2.24 -10.74
N VAL A 106 -2.81 2.98 -11.68
CA VAL A 106 -4.06 3.70 -11.51
C VAL A 106 -5.11 3.07 -12.41
N PHE A 107 -6.25 2.75 -11.84
CA PHE A 107 -7.37 2.19 -12.57
C PHE A 107 -8.69 2.69 -12.00
N GLU A 108 -9.73 2.54 -12.79
CA GLU A 108 -11.09 2.80 -12.37
C GLU A 108 -11.89 1.51 -12.34
N LEU A 109 -12.82 1.38 -11.39
CA LEU A 109 -13.76 0.27 -11.26
C LEU A 109 -15.09 0.78 -10.72
N ALA A 110 -16.14 -0.06 -10.75
CA ALA A 110 -17.39 0.23 -10.05
C ALA A 110 -17.16 0.23 -8.53
N ASP A 111 -17.83 1.10 -7.79
CA ASP A 111 -17.72 1.13 -6.32
C ASP A 111 -18.16 -0.20 -5.68
N ASP A 112 -19.13 -0.89 -6.28
CA ASP A 112 -19.57 -2.23 -5.88
C ASP A 112 -18.46 -3.30 -6.01
N ASP A 113 -17.44 -3.06 -6.82
CA ASP A 113 -16.28 -3.95 -7.00
C ASP A 113 -15.11 -3.60 -6.07
N ARG A 114 -15.26 -2.58 -5.22
CA ARG A 114 -14.18 -2.08 -4.34
C ARG A 114 -13.63 -3.16 -3.39
N TRP A 115 -14.45 -4.13 -2.99
CA TRP A 115 -14.04 -5.27 -2.15
C TRP A 115 -12.90 -6.10 -2.76
N LEU A 116 -12.67 -6.04 -4.08
CA LEU A 116 -11.51 -6.68 -4.74
C LEU A 116 -10.16 -6.17 -4.19
N LEU A 117 -10.19 -5.06 -3.45
CA LEU A 117 -9.04 -4.33 -2.96
C LEU A 117 -8.78 -4.49 -1.46
N ASP A 118 -9.56 -5.30 -0.74
CA ASP A 118 -9.50 -5.48 0.73
C ASP A 118 -8.13 -5.96 1.27
N SER A 119 -7.19 -6.33 0.39
CA SER A 119 -5.82 -6.73 0.74
C SER A 119 -4.81 -6.24 -0.28
N THR A 120 -4.93 -4.94 -0.59
CA THR A 120 -4.11 -4.25 -1.57
C THR A 120 -3.51 -2.99 -0.92
N PRO A 121 -2.22 -2.69 -1.14
CA PRO A 121 -1.60 -1.46 -0.65
C PRO A 121 -2.14 -0.25 -1.44
N LEU A 122 -3.35 0.18 -1.08
CA LEU A 122 -4.02 1.34 -1.65
C LEU A 122 -3.27 2.62 -1.30
N GLU A 123 -2.92 3.42 -2.29
CA GLU A 123 -2.36 4.77 -2.09
C GLU A 123 -3.48 5.80 -1.96
N SER A 124 -4.47 5.72 -2.84
CA SER A 124 -5.66 6.57 -2.81
C SER A 124 -6.86 5.82 -3.37
N ILE A 125 -8.03 6.25 -2.93
CA ILE A 125 -9.30 5.93 -3.55
C ILE A 125 -10.15 7.19 -3.62
N ASP A 126 -10.45 7.59 -4.85
CA ASP A 126 -11.08 8.87 -5.15
C ASP A 126 -12.43 8.56 -5.81
N PRO A 127 -13.57 8.92 -5.17
CA PRO A 127 -14.89 8.77 -5.77
C PRO A 127 -14.98 9.54 -7.09
N LEU A 128 -15.64 8.93 -8.07
CA LEU A 128 -15.96 9.53 -9.36
C LEU A 128 -17.48 9.60 -9.53
N ASP A 129 -17.91 10.28 -10.58
CA ASP A 129 -19.31 10.28 -11.00
C ASP A 129 -19.81 8.87 -11.35
N HIS A 130 -21.12 8.68 -11.28
CA HIS A 130 -21.81 7.46 -11.71
C HIS A 130 -21.40 6.17 -10.97
N GLY A 131 -21.06 6.25 -9.68
CA GLY A 131 -20.80 5.08 -8.85
C GLY A 131 -19.50 4.35 -9.21
N ARG A 132 -18.52 5.11 -9.70
CA ARG A 132 -17.16 4.60 -9.96
C ARG A 132 -16.17 5.19 -8.98
N VAL A 133 -15.03 4.54 -8.87
CA VAL A 133 -13.90 5.00 -8.05
C VAL A 133 -12.62 4.91 -8.86
N ARG A 134 -11.77 5.93 -8.72
CA ARG A 134 -10.38 5.90 -9.19
C ARG A 134 -9.52 5.39 -8.05
N VAL A 135 -8.66 4.43 -8.34
CA VAL A 135 -7.81 3.80 -7.34
C VAL A 135 -6.37 3.86 -7.79
N LYS A 136 -5.49 4.28 -6.89
CA LYS A 136 -4.04 4.18 -7.05
C LYS A 136 -3.50 3.09 -6.12
N VAL A 137 -2.68 2.20 -6.65
CA VAL A 137 -2.09 1.08 -5.93
C VAL A 137 -0.59 1.05 -6.12
N ALA A 138 0.15 0.88 -5.03
CA ALA A 138 1.59 0.66 -5.09
C ALA A 138 1.91 -0.77 -5.55
N ILE A 139 2.90 -0.90 -6.44
CA ILE A 139 3.35 -2.17 -6.96
C ILE A 139 4.56 -2.65 -6.14
N GLY A 140 4.33 -3.60 -5.25
CA GLY A 140 5.38 -4.24 -4.45
C GLY A 140 6.24 -5.28 -5.21
N GLY A 141 6.07 -5.40 -6.53
CA GLY A 141 6.78 -6.33 -7.40
C GLY A 141 5.88 -7.20 -8.28
N ARG A 142 6.49 -7.89 -9.25
CA ARG A 142 5.80 -8.65 -10.31
C ARG A 142 4.71 -9.61 -9.83
N ALA A 143 5.01 -10.46 -8.84
CA ALA A 143 4.05 -11.46 -8.38
C ALA A 143 2.81 -10.83 -7.71
N PHE A 144 2.95 -9.65 -7.13
CA PHE A 144 1.82 -8.88 -6.62
C PHE A 144 1.02 -8.27 -7.78
N LEU A 145 1.71 -7.62 -8.73
CA LEU A 145 1.09 -7.02 -9.92
C LEU A 145 0.24 -8.02 -10.70
N GLU A 146 0.79 -9.21 -10.96
CA GLU A 146 0.09 -10.26 -11.70
C GLU A 146 -1.18 -10.73 -11.00
N ARG A 147 -1.12 -10.95 -9.68
CA ARG A 147 -2.31 -11.32 -8.88
C ARG A 147 -3.35 -10.21 -8.86
N LEU A 148 -2.93 -8.95 -8.76
CA LEU A 148 -3.82 -7.81 -8.82
C LEU A 148 -4.54 -7.75 -10.18
N LEU A 149 -3.79 -7.78 -11.28
CA LEU A 149 -4.35 -7.70 -12.63
C LEU A 149 -5.28 -8.88 -12.95
N LEU A 150 -4.98 -10.08 -12.47
CA LEU A 150 -5.86 -11.24 -12.62
C LEU A 150 -7.13 -11.09 -11.78
N ARG A 151 -7.03 -10.57 -10.55
CA ARG A 151 -8.17 -10.32 -9.67
C ARG A 151 -9.12 -9.25 -10.21
N LEU A 152 -8.56 -8.18 -10.78
CA LEU A 152 -9.32 -7.10 -11.40
C LEU A 152 -10.05 -7.59 -12.67
N GLY A 153 -9.44 -8.53 -13.40
CA GLY A 153 -10.05 -9.11 -14.61
C GLY A 153 -10.38 -8.05 -15.65
N ASP A 154 -11.63 -8.02 -16.07
CA ASP A 154 -12.25 -7.05 -16.99
C ASP A 154 -13.03 -5.93 -16.26
N ARG A 155 -13.15 -6.00 -14.93
CA ARG A 155 -13.91 -5.05 -14.10
C ARG A 155 -13.19 -3.70 -13.91
N ALA A 156 -11.92 -3.62 -14.28
CA ALA A 156 -11.12 -2.42 -14.12
C ALA A 156 -10.57 -1.88 -15.45
N THR A 157 -10.67 -0.57 -15.61
CA THR A 157 -10.04 0.16 -16.72
C THR A 157 -8.73 0.74 -16.22
N ILE A 158 -7.60 0.25 -16.75
CA ILE A 158 -6.27 0.78 -16.41
C ILE A 158 -6.09 2.15 -17.08
N LEU A 159 -5.83 3.17 -16.27
CA LEU A 159 -5.56 4.53 -16.75
C LEU A 159 -4.05 4.73 -16.93
N THR A 160 -3.29 4.46 -15.87
CA THR A 160 -1.83 4.59 -15.86
C THR A 160 -1.22 3.35 -15.23
N PHE A 161 -0.03 3.03 -15.70
CA PHE A 161 0.77 1.92 -15.21
C PHE A 161 2.22 2.35 -15.36
N ASP A 162 2.94 2.34 -14.25
CA ASP A 162 4.36 2.67 -14.22
C ASP A 162 5.08 1.66 -13.32
N SER A 163 5.95 0.87 -13.94
CA SER A 163 6.66 -0.22 -13.28
C SER A 163 7.87 -0.66 -14.11
N PRO A 164 8.81 -1.42 -13.50
CA PRO A 164 9.88 -2.08 -14.25
C PRO A 164 9.38 -3.02 -15.36
N GLU A 165 8.14 -3.54 -15.25
CA GLU A 165 7.52 -4.41 -16.25
C GLU A 165 6.97 -3.66 -17.47
N GLY A 166 6.96 -2.32 -17.44
CA GLY A 166 6.57 -1.45 -18.55
C GLY A 166 5.63 -0.33 -18.13
N THR A 167 5.25 0.50 -19.11
CA THR A 167 4.37 1.66 -18.90
C THR A 167 3.11 1.62 -19.77
N GLY A 168 2.01 2.13 -19.21
CA GLY A 168 0.71 2.25 -19.90
C GLY A 168 -0.15 0.98 -19.96
N ALA A 169 -1.39 1.12 -20.43
CA ALA A 169 -2.41 0.08 -20.40
C ALA A 169 -2.04 -1.19 -21.21
N ASN A 170 -1.33 -1.03 -22.32
CA ASN A 170 -0.87 -2.17 -23.13
C ASN A 170 0.13 -3.05 -22.37
N ALA A 171 1.05 -2.45 -21.62
CA ALA A 171 2.00 -3.20 -20.81
C ALA A 171 1.28 -3.94 -19.67
N ALA A 172 0.32 -3.30 -18.99
CA ALA A 172 -0.52 -3.96 -17.99
C ALA A 172 -1.29 -5.16 -18.58
N ALA A 173 -1.88 -5.01 -19.78
CA ALA A 173 -2.58 -6.10 -20.47
C ALA A 173 -1.64 -7.25 -20.85
N ALA A 174 -0.41 -6.96 -21.26
CA ALA A 174 0.61 -7.95 -21.56
C ALA A 174 1.01 -8.75 -20.30
N VAL A 175 1.23 -8.07 -19.17
CA VAL A 175 1.52 -8.70 -17.88
C VAL A 175 0.37 -9.63 -17.46
N ARG A 176 -0.89 -9.14 -17.53
CA ARG A 176 -2.08 -9.93 -17.22
C ARG A 176 -2.17 -11.19 -18.09
N SER A 177 -1.97 -11.05 -19.40
CA SER A 177 -2.05 -12.15 -20.35
C SER A 177 -0.96 -13.20 -20.09
N ALA A 178 0.26 -12.77 -19.82
CA ALA A 178 1.37 -13.67 -19.48
C ALA A 178 1.11 -14.43 -18.17
N ALA A 179 0.54 -13.76 -17.16
CA ALA A 179 0.16 -14.39 -15.90
C ALA A 179 -0.95 -15.43 -16.09
N ALA A 180 -2.01 -15.08 -16.83
CA ALA A 180 -3.12 -15.98 -17.12
C ALA A 180 -2.62 -17.27 -17.81
N ARG A 181 -1.76 -17.14 -18.83
CA ARG A 181 -1.18 -18.31 -19.53
C ARG A 181 -0.43 -19.24 -18.58
N ARG A 182 0.41 -18.70 -17.70
CA ARG A 182 1.14 -19.52 -16.72
C ARG A 182 0.22 -20.26 -15.76
N VAL A 183 -0.80 -19.57 -15.23
CA VAL A 183 -1.77 -20.21 -14.34
C VAL A 183 -2.53 -21.33 -15.06
N LEU A 184 -2.99 -21.08 -16.29
CA LEU A 184 -3.70 -22.09 -17.09
C LEU A 184 -2.81 -23.32 -17.42
N GLN A 185 -1.51 -23.12 -17.65
CA GLN A 185 -0.56 -24.22 -17.88
C GLN A 185 -0.44 -25.17 -16.69
N CYS A 186 -0.58 -24.67 -15.44
CA CYS A 186 -0.58 -25.53 -14.25
C CYS A 186 -1.75 -26.54 -14.25
N TYR A 187 -2.88 -26.20 -14.89
CA TYR A 187 -4.06 -27.06 -15.01
C TYR A 187 -4.07 -27.90 -16.29
N ALA A 188 -3.23 -27.58 -17.27
CA ALA A 188 -3.14 -28.30 -18.54
C ALA A 188 -2.36 -29.62 -18.45
N THR A 189 -1.66 -29.87 -17.34
CA THR A 189 -0.87 -31.09 -17.16
C THR A 189 -1.70 -32.13 -16.39
N PRO A 190 -2.07 -33.28 -16.97
CA PRO A 190 -2.76 -34.33 -16.21
C PRO A 190 -1.84 -34.81 -15.09
N LYS A 191 -2.34 -34.88 -13.85
CA LYS A 191 -1.66 -35.64 -12.79
C LYS A 191 -1.59 -37.10 -13.24
N ARG A 192 -0.37 -37.62 -13.42
CA ARG A 192 -0.11 -39.06 -13.56
C ARG A 192 -0.31 -39.76 -12.23
#